data_AF-A0A3L7URW2-F1
#
_entry.id   AF-A0A3L7URW2-F1
#
_cell.length_a   1.000
_cell.length_b   1.000
_cell.length_c   1.000
_cell.angle_alpha   90.00
_cell.angle_beta   90.00
_cell.angle_gamma   90.00
#
_symmetry.space_group_name_H-M   'P 1'
#
loop_
_entity.id
_entity.type
_entity.pdbx_description
1 polymer ?
#
loop_
_entity_poly.entity_id
_entity_poly.type
_entity_poly.pdbx_seq_one_letter_code
_entity_poly.pdbx_strand_id
1 'polypeptide(L)'
;MRQLGDTKRGAIGLTTRARSLDNCVCSTGFFPDDNIRLHHKYGEMTIAPISFVAVRRRLHAIVLCAAIPLFSGCIEHPQDQGLTEGAEETSNGGGPSEVAVPDAEVAQQVKVFCGACHAVPIPDSFPRQAWYDEVRQGFNFYYESGRTDLIPPRQASVVAWYQQRAPEKLAEPDESETGESPVKFELRPIDVVVDSPELVAVSVLRMADSDSGASQLWVSDMRRGVVVKCDVNDPTHAEVLRIGSNPAGTCDVDLDQNGSLDLVVADLGSFLPEDHSKGQVLWYPDGKSNDVQAGPRVILDSIGRVADVQPGDLDNDGDQDLVVAEFGWHKTGGIHVLFNDVSPTGERTFRDLKVDSRPGTIHVPVRDLDGDGRLDFVALISQEYEVIEAFMNRESGFEKIQIYAAPDPSYGSSGIKLTDFDGDGDGDILYTVGDTFDSYLIKPYHGIWLLRNEGQLKFKPQRIAAMPGVLRAVNADLDGDGDQDIIAAALLSPIAVSGKAPTDLQALIWLEQTADGEFARHVIQRGLPIYASLAVSDIDGDSDLDIVAGCFHAELVDPPSLLHVFENLRQGK
;
A
#
# COMPACT_ATOMS: atom_id res chain seq x y z
N MET A 1 -44.69 -59.02 -17.42
CA MET A 1 -45.00 -58.73 -18.85
C MET A 1 -44.01 -57.65 -19.27
N ARG A 2 -42.90 -57.95 -19.97
CA ARG A 2 -42.73 -58.08 -21.45
C ARG A 2 -43.52 -56.96 -22.17
N GLN A 3 -42.95 -56.10 -23.01
CA GLN A 3 -41.95 -56.26 -24.09
C GLN A 3 -41.05 -54.99 -24.16
N LEU A 4 -39.74 -54.98 -24.46
CA LEU A 4 -38.89 -55.56 -25.52
C LEU A 4 -39.07 -54.96 -26.93
N GLY A 5 -37.93 -54.52 -27.47
CA GLY A 5 -37.63 -54.09 -28.85
C GLY A 5 -36.32 -53.29 -28.86
N ASP A 6 -35.13 -53.91 -28.71
CA ASP A 6 -34.27 -54.49 -29.78
C ASP A 6 -34.06 -53.54 -30.97
N THR A 7 -32.90 -53.33 -31.61
CA THR A 7 -31.48 -53.76 -31.58
C THR A 7 -30.80 -52.83 -32.64
N LYS A 8 -29.52 -52.47 -32.64
CA LYS A 8 -28.35 -53.28 -33.06
C LYS A 8 -27.07 -52.44 -32.98
N ARG A 9 -25.99 -53.10 -32.56
CA ARG A 9 -24.58 -52.74 -32.77
C ARG A 9 -24.15 -52.95 -34.23
N GLY A 10 -23.15 -52.19 -34.67
CA GLY A 10 -22.31 -52.50 -35.84
C GLY A 10 -21.06 -51.61 -35.83
N ALA A 11 -19.89 -52.22 -35.78
CA ALA A 11 -18.60 -51.57 -35.57
C ALA A 11 -17.73 -51.60 -36.84
N ILE A 12 -16.72 -50.70 -36.84
CA ILE A 12 -15.43 -50.69 -37.57
C ILE A 12 -15.44 -50.37 -39.07
N GLY A 13 -14.70 -49.31 -39.41
CA GLY A 13 -14.20 -49.03 -40.76
C GLY A 13 -13.36 -47.76 -40.82
N LEU A 14 -12.04 -47.90 -40.62
CA LEU A 14 -11.03 -46.86 -40.87
C LEU A 14 -11.12 -46.34 -42.33
N THR A 15 -11.02 -45.04 -42.52
CA THR A 15 -10.08 -44.47 -43.51
C THR A 15 -9.72 -43.03 -43.15
N THR A 16 -8.43 -42.77 -43.23
CA THR A 16 -7.67 -41.57 -42.97
C THR A 16 -7.99 -40.43 -43.93
N ARG A 17 -8.12 -39.20 -43.41
CA ARG A 17 -7.50 -38.00 -44.00
C ARG A 17 -7.41 -36.88 -42.96
N ALA A 18 -6.18 -36.46 -42.72
CA ALA A 18 -5.74 -35.42 -41.81
C ALA A 18 -6.11 -34.01 -42.31
N ARG A 19 -6.39 -33.11 -41.36
CA ARG A 19 -6.13 -31.65 -41.34
C ARG A 19 -6.12 -31.24 -39.86
N SER A 20 -4.93 -31.23 -39.27
CA SER A 20 -4.14 -30.02 -38.92
C SER A 20 -4.72 -29.27 -37.70
N LEU A 21 -4.38 -29.82 -36.53
CA LEU A 21 -4.20 -29.06 -35.29
C LEU A 21 -2.78 -28.48 -35.35
N ASP A 22 -2.66 -27.16 -35.44
CA ASP A 22 -1.40 -26.48 -35.19
C ASP A 22 -1.33 -26.13 -33.70
N ASN A 23 -0.73 -27.05 -32.94
CA ASN A 23 -0.07 -26.74 -31.68
C ASN A 23 1.27 -26.06 -32.03
N CYS A 24 1.48 -24.83 -31.57
CA CYS A 24 2.83 -24.30 -31.43
C CYS A 24 3.22 -24.35 -29.95
N VAL A 25 4.03 -25.36 -29.63
CA VAL A 25 4.91 -25.40 -28.48
C VAL A 25 6.30 -25.02 -28.97
N CYS A 26 6.86 -23.94 -28.43
CA CYS A 26 8.29 -23.62 -28.30
C CYS A 26 8.37 -22.47 -27.29
N SER A 27 8.66 -22.75 -26.02
CA SER A 27 10.00 -22.66 -25.41
C SER A 27 10.57 -21.24 -25.37
N THR A 28 10.63 -20.63 -24.19
CA THR A 28 11.88 -20.33 -23.45
C THR A 28 11.50 -19.57 -22.18
N GLY A 29 11.94 -20.09 -21.03
CA GLY A 29 11.83 -19.40 -19.75
C GLY A 29 12.78 -18.22 -19.72
N PHE A 30 12.28 -17.08 -19.24
CA PHE A 30 13.08 -15.98 -18.76
C PHE A 30 12.89 -15.91 -17.25
N PHE A 31 13.98 -16.16 -16.53
CA PHE A 31 14.15 -15.73 -15.15
C PHE A 31 14.29 -14.20 -15.16
N PRO A 32 13.74 -13.46 -14.19
CA PRO A 32 14.28 -12.14 -13.91
C PRO A 32 15.64 -12.32 -13.24
N ASP A 33 16.71 -11.95 -13.96
CA ASP A 33 18.03 -11.79 -13.38
C ASP A 33 17.98 -10.65 -12.34
N ASP A 34 18.20 -11.01 -11.09
CA ASP A 34 18.79 -10.13 -10.10
C ASP A 34 20.15 -9.62 -10.63
N ASN A 35 20.21 -8.40 -11.16
CA ASN A 35 21.45 -7.62 -11.29
C ASN A 35 21.17 -6.16 -11.67
N ILE A 36 20.66 -5.35 -10.74
CA ILE A 36 21.04 -3.92 -10.72
C ILE A 36 22.41 -3.84 -10.06
N ARG A 37 23.46 -4.00 -10.87
CA ARG A 37 24.84 -3.68 -10.44
C ARG A 37 25.03 -2.18 -10.46
N LEU A 38 24.79 -1.54 -9.31
CA LEU A 38 25.38 -0.23 -9.01
C LEU A 38 26.89 -0.43 -8.83
N HIS A 39 27.69 0.04 -9.78
CA HIS A 39 29.14 0.08 -9.67
C HIS A 39 29.57 1.15 -8.64
N HIS A 40 29.65 0.77 -7.37
CA HIS A 40 30.43 1.50 -6.38
C HIS A 40 31.72 0.73 -6.06
N LYS A 41 32.87 1.33 -6.44
CA LYS A 41 34.19 0.89 -6.01
C LYS A 41 34.32 1.12 -4.50
N TYR A 42 34.44 0.06 -3.71
CA TYR A 42 34.96 0.13 -2.35
C TYR A 42 36.35 -0.52 -2.28
N GLY A 43 37.27 0.23 -1.68
CA GLY A 43 38.61 -0.21 -1.35
C GLY A 43 38.61 -1.22 -0.20
N GLU A 44 39.62 -2.08 -0.23
CA GLU A 44 39.87 -3.14 0.74
C GLU A 44 40.04 -2.58 2.16
N MET A 45 39.36 -3.19 3.13
CA MET A 45 39.80 -3.16 4.52
C MET A 45 39.62 -4.54 5.16
N THR A 46 40.74 -5.07 5.63
CA THR A 46 40.98 -6.40 6.20
C THR A 46 40.41 -6.52 7.60
N ILE A 47 39.75 -7.64 7.92
CA ILE A 47 39.40 -8.03 9.30
C ILE A 47 39.97 -9.44 9.58
N ALA A 48 40.66 -9.57 10.71
CA ALA A 48 41.24 -10.81 11.26
C ALA A 48 40.21 -11.62 12.09
N PRO A 49 40.41 -12.93 12.31
CA PRO A 49 39.36 -13.83 12.79
C PRO A 49 39.39 -14.04 14.31
N ILE A 50 38.23 -14.21 14.94
CA ILE A 50 38.10 -14.86 16.26
C ILE A 50 36.96 -15.89 16.21
N SER A 51 37.27 -17.05 16.79
CA SER A 51 36.64 -18.35 16.63
C SER A 51 35.31 -18.54 17.37
N PHE A 52 34.38 -19.29 16.77
CA PHE A 52 33.24 -19.89 17.47
C PHE A 52 33.47 -21.37 17.75
N VAL A 53 33.23 -21.75 19.00
CA VAL A 53 33.21 -23.12 19.51
C VAL A 53 31.85 -23.77 19.21
N ALA A 54 31.91 -25.03 18.80
CA ALA A 54 30.81 -25.85 18.33
C ALA A 54 29.83 -26.31 19.42
N VAL A 55 28.54 -26.43 19.05
CA VAL A 55 27.64 -27.45 19.60
C VAL A 55 26.86 -28.10 18.45
N ARG A 56 27.01 -29.43 18.35
CA ARG A 56 26.39 -30.33 17.36
C ARG A 56 24.97 -30.70 17.77
N ARG A 57 24.07 -30.89 16.80
CA ARG A 57 23.14 -32.03 16.74
C ARG A 57 22.71 -32.33 15.29
N ARG A 58 22.38 -33.60 15.06
CA ARG A 58 22.56 -34.38 13.82
C ARG A 58 21.35 -34.30 12.88
N LEU A 59 21.60 -34.15 11.58
CA LEU A 59 20.72 -34.56 10.48
C LEU A 59 21.17 -35.91 9.91
N HIS A 60 20.18 -36.74 9.55
CA HIS A 60 20.37 -38.00 8.82
C HIS A 60 20.74 -37.72 7.35
N ALA A 61 21.68 -38.52 6.85
CA ALA A 61 22.22 -38.45 5.51
C ALA A 61 21.35 -39.20 4.49
N ILE A 62 21.25 -38.65 3.28
CA ILE A 62 21.14 -39.44 2.04
C ILE A 62 22.20 -38.92 1.06
N VAL A 63 23.01 -39.85 0.56
CA VAL A 63 24.14 -39.69 -0.35
C VAL A 63 23.64 -39.83 -1.79
N LEU A 64 24.13 -38.99 -2.72
CA LEU A 64 24.46 -39.47 -4.08
C LEU A 64 25.44 -38.56 -4.83
N CYS A 65 26.40 -39.26 -5.42
CA CYS A 65 27.66 -38.95 -6.12
C CYS A 65 27.74 -37.77 -7.11
N ALA A 66 29.00 -37.30 -7.22
CA ALA A 66 29.54 -36.31 -8.14
C ALA A 66 29.70 -36.78 -9.60
N ALA A 67 29.70 -35.82 -10.54
CA ALA A 67 30.60 -35.81 -11.71
C ALA A 67 30.64 -34.40 -12.35
N ILE A 68 31.84 -33.83 -12.48
CA ILE A 68 32.16 -32.62 -13.25
C ILE A 68 32.71 -33.05 -14.60
N PRO A 69 32.40 -32.34 -15.71
CA PRO A 69 33.37 -32.18 -16.77
C PRO A 69 33.67 -30.70 -17.06
N LEU A 70 34.96 -30.39 -17.04
CA LEU A 70 35.57 -29.21 -17.64
C LEU A 70 35.50 -29.34 -19.17
N PHE A 71 35.08 -28.28 -19.86
CA PHE A 71 35.49 -28.05 -21.26
C PHE A 71 35.90 -26.60 -21.47
N SER A 72 37.15 -26.48 -21.92
CA SER A 72 37.81 -25.28 -22.42
C SER A 72 37.49 -25.14 -23.90
N GLY A 73 37.25 -23.91 -24.37
CA GLY A 73 36.96 -23.63 -25.78
C GLY A 73 37.08 -22.15 -26.10
N CYS A 74 38.29 -21.73 -26.48
CA CYS A 74 38.59 -20.45 -27.10
C CYS A 74 37.85 -20.32 -28.44
N ILE A 75 37.35 -19.11 -28.76
CA ILE A 75 36.97 -18.74 -30.12
C ILE A 75 37.79 -17.52 -30.53
N GLU A 76 38.40 -17.65 -31.70
CA GLU A 76 39.37 -16.78 -32.34
C GLU A 76 38.74 -15.54 -32.98
N HIS A 77 39.49 -14.43 -32.95
CA HIS A 77 39.26 -13.25 -33.77
C HIS A 77 39.83 -13.45 -35.19
N PRO A 78 39.13 -13.01 -36.26
CA PRO A 78 39.77 -12.86 -37.56
C PRO A 78 40.48 -11.50 -37.64
N GLN A 79 41.78 -11.54 -37.89
CA GLN A 79 42.54 -10.45 -38.51
C GLN A 79 42.31 -10.50 -40.02
N ASP A 80 42.13 -9.34 -40.67
CA ASP A 80 42.44 -9.21 -42.08
C ASP A 80 43.22 -7.93 -42.38
N GLN A 81 44.07 -8.04 -43.39
CA GLN A 81 45.31 -7.30 -43.58
C GLN A 81 45.14 -5.89 -44.17
N GLY A 82 46.13 -5.04 -43.90
CA GLY A 82 46.10 -3.61 -44.21
C GLY A 82 46.39 -3.21 -45.65
N LEU A 83 46.04 -1.96 -45.93
CA LEU A 83 46.61 -1.12 -46.98
C LEU A 83 46.77 0.30 -46.39
N THR A 84 48.01 0.76 -46.31
CA THR A 84 48.38 2.15 -46.05
C THR A 84 48.51 2.88 -47.39
N GLU A 85 47.86 4.02 -47.56
CA GLU A 85 48.36 5.17 -48.32
C GLU A 85 47.50 6.40 -47.98
N GLY A 86 48.16 7.53 -47.72
CA GLY A 86 47.56 8.71 -47.10
C GLY A 86 46.84 9.66 -48.05
N ALA A 87 45.98 10.50 -47.49
CA ALA A 87 45.70 11.84 -47.99
C ALA A 87 44.92 12.65 -46.92
N GLU A 88 45.57 13.71 -46.46
CA GLU A 88 45.02 15.04 -46.14
C GLU A 88 43.83 15.18 -45.17
N GLU A 89 44.15 15.79 -44.02
CA GLU A 89 43.24 16.57 -43.19
C GLU A 89 42.47 17.58 -44.05
N THR A 90 41.15 17.42 -44.11
CA THR A 90 40.23 18.52 -44.42
C THR A 90 39.25 18.66 -43.27
N SER A 91 39.61 19.53 -42.33
CA SER A 91 38.67 20.17 -41.42
C SER A 91 37.76 21.11 -42.21
N ASN A 92 36.48 20.79 -42.34
CA ASN A 92 35.37 21.74 -42.30
C ASN A 92 34.03 21.07 -42.61
N GLY A 93 33.01 21.37 -41.79
CA GLY A 93 31.61 21.18 -42.15
C GLY A 93 30.76 20.87 -40.93
N GLY A 94 30.38 21.90 -40.18
CA GLY A 94 29.58 21.79 -38.97
C GLY A 94 28.34 20.91 -39.17
N GLY A 95 28.22 19.88 -38.34
CA GLY A 95 26.91 19.28 -38.06
C GLY A 95 25.98 20.37 -37.54
N PRO A 96 24.66 20.25 -37.77
CA PRO A 96 23.71 21.24 -37.28
C PRO A 96 23.94 21.40 -35.78
N SER A 97 24.39 22.59 -35.37
CA SER A 97 24.29 23.07 -34.01
C SER A 97 22.87 22.74 -33.56
N GLU A 98 22.70 21.79 -32.63
CA GLU A 98 21.41 21.57 -32.00
C GLU A 98 20.96 22.92 -31.46
N VAL A 99 19.93 23.49 -32.09
CA VAL A 99 19.34 24.74 -31.62
C VAL A 99 18.76 24.40 -30.25
N ALA A 100 19.42 24.88 -29.19
CA ALA A 100 18.94 24.72 -27.83
C ALA A 100 17.53 25.32 -27.76
N VAL A 101 16.55 24.49 -27.40
CA VAL A 101 15.18 24.96 -27.18
C VAL A 101 15.22 25.95 -26.02
N PRO A 102 14.65 27.16 -26.16
CA PRO A 102 14.61 28.13 -25.08
C PRO A 102 14.01 27.53 -23.80
N ASP A 103 14.61 27.80 -22.65
CA ASP A 103 14.19 27.24 -21.36
C ASP A 103 12.71 27.49 -21.03
N ALA A 104 12.19 28.68 -21.35
CA ALA A 104 10.78 29.03 -21.18
C ALA A 104 9.85 28.19 -22.07
N GLU A 105 10.30 27.80 -23.27
CA GLU A 105 9.54 26.93 -24.16
C GLU A 105 9.51 25.49 -23.61
N VAL A 106 10.63 24.99 -23.09
CA VAL A 106 10.68 23.67 -22.43
C VAL A 106 9.79 23.65 -21.18
N ALA A 107 9.82 24.70 -20.36
CA ALA A 107 8.94 24.80 -19.18
C ALA A 107 7.46 24.72 -19.55
N GLN A 108 7.05 25.40 -20.63
CA GLN A 108 5.68 25.33 -21.12
C GLN A 108 5.33 23.93 -21.66
N GLN A 109 6.26 23.31 -22.39
CA GLN A 109 6.10 21.94 -22.88
C GLN A 109 5.96 20.92 -21.75
N VAL A 110 6.78 21.04 -20.69
CA VAL A 110 6.68 20.21 -19.47
C VAL A 110 5.31 20.39 -18.83
N LYS A 111 4.85 21.64 -18.65
CA LYS A 111 3.53 21.91 -18.08
C LYS A 111 2.39 21.28 -18.89
N VAL A 112 2.45 21.39 -20.22
CA VAL A 112 1.40 20.85 -21.10
C VAL A 112 1.44 19.32 -21.16
N PHE A 113 2.62 18.73 -21.30
CA PHE A 113 2.76 17.28 -21.47
C PHE A 113 2.66 16.53 -20.14
N CYS A 114 3.48 16.89 -19.16
CA CYS A 114 3.53 16.23 -17.86
C CYS A 114 2.34 16.60 -16.95
N GLY A 115 1.69 17.75 -17.18
CA GLY A 115 0.53 18.21 -16.42
C GLY A 115 -0.83 17.81 -17.01
N ALA A 116 -0.85 17.00 -18.07
CA ALA A 116 -2.08 16.62 -18.76
C ALA A 116 -2.84 15.45 -18.11
N CYS A 117 -2.21 14.72 -17.20
CA CYS A 117 -2.82 13.60 -16.46
C CYS A 117 -3.03 13.96 -14.99
N HIS A 118 -2.02 14.57 -14.37
CA HIS A 118 -1.89 14.81 -12.94
C HIS A 118 -1.12 16.12 -12.69
N ALA A 119 -0.79 16.39 -11.42
CA ALA A 119 0.09 17.51 -11.07
C ALA A 119 1.45 17.41 -11.80
N VAL A 120 2.01 18.55 -12.22
CA VAL A 120 3.33 18.55 -12.85
C VAL A 120 4.37 18.17 -11.81
N PRO A 121 5.22 17.14 -12.03
CA PRO A 121 6.27 16.79 -11.09
C PRO A 121 7.14 17.99 -10.71
N ILE A 122 7.43 18.18 -9.43
CA ILE A 122 8.29 19.27 -8.98
C ILE A 122 9.75 18.81 -8.97
N PRO A 123 10.73 19.64 -9.43
CA PRO A 123 12.13 19.26 -9.47
C PRO A 123 12.73 18.79 -8.13
N ASP A 124 12.15 19.23 -7.02
CA ASP A 124 12.60 18.93 -5.65
C ASP A 124 12.13 17.55 -5.14
N SER A 125 11.32 16.80 -5.90
CA SER A 125 10.84 15.47 -5.52
C SER A 125 11.90 14.38 -5.67
N PHE A 126 12.94 14.62 -6.48
CA PHE A 126 13.99 13.64 -6.76
C PHE A 126 15.37 14.30 -6.84
N PRO A 127 16.45 13.60 -6.44
CA PRO A 127 17.80 14.09 -6.68
C PRO A 127 18.10 14.18 -8.18
N ARG A 128 18.95 15.12 -8.57
CA ARG A 128 19.35 15.41 -9.96
C ARG A 128 19.61 14.16 -10.80
N GLN A 129 20.29 13.17 -10.24
CA GLN A 129 20.67 11.95 -10.96
C GLN A 129 19.48 11.05 -11.31
N ALA A 130 18.37 11.09 -10.56
CA ALA A 130 17.21 10.23 -10.76
C ALA A 130 16.31 10.71 -11.92
N TRP A 131 16.31 12.01 -12.22
CA TRP A 131 15.41 12.61 -13.23
C TRP A 131 15.52 12.05 -14.64
N TYR A 132 16.62 11.38 -15.00
CA TYR A 132 16.68 10.66 -16.28
C TYR A 132 15.64 9.54 -16.34
N ASP A 133 15.56 8.73 -15.28
CA ASP A 133 14.66 7.58 -15.21
C ASP A 133 13.22 8.01 -14.96
N GLU A 134 12.98 9.01 -14.11
CA GLU A 134 11.62 9.55 -13.86
C GLU A 134 10.98 10.10 -15.13
N VAL A 135 11.71 10.92 -15.90
CA VAL A 135 11.19 11.45 -17.16
C VAL A 135 10.96 10.32 -18.17
N ARG A 136 11.86 9.33 -18.23
CA ARG A 136 11.70 8.18 -19.10
C ARG A 136 10.45 7.37 -18.74
N GLN A 137 10.20 7.15 -17.45
CA GLN A 137 9.03 6.44 -16.96
C GLN A 137 7.73 7.18 -17.32
N GLY A 138 7.66 8.50 -17.09
CA GLY A 138 6.48 9.30 -17.46
C GLY A 138 6.18 9.27 -18.97
N PHE A 139 7.21 9.28 -19.83
CA PHE A 139 7.03 9.10 -21.26
C PHE A 139 6.50 7.69 -21.61
N ASN A 140 7.01 6.66 -20.94
CA ASN A 140 6.53 5.29 -21.15
C ASN A 140 5.05 5.15 -20.78
N PHE A 141 4.61 5.69 -19.63
CA PHE A 141 3.20 5.69 -19.25
C PHE A 141 2.32 6.36 -20.31
N TYR A 142 2.75 7.49 -20.88
CA TYR A 142 2.02 8.12 -21.98
C TYR A 142 1.89 7.19 -23.19
N TYR A 143 2.99 6.58 -23.65
CA TYR A 143 2.93 5.70 -24.82
C TYR A 143 2.13 4.42 -24.58
N GLU A 144 2.25 3.83 -23.40
CA GLU A 144 1.53 2.62 -23.01
C GLU A 144 0.03 2.86 -22.82
N SER A 145 -0.36 4.09 -22.45
CA SER A 145 -1.78 4.47 -22.36
C SER A 145 -2.49 4.49 -23.72
N GLY A 146 -1.75 4.52 -24.83
CA GLY A 146 -2.32 4.63 -26.18
C GLY A 146 -2.87 6.03 -26.52
N ARG A 147 -2.65 7.03 -25.65
CA ARG A 147 -3.01 8.43 -25.92
C ARG A 147 -2.27 8.98 -27.14
N THR A 148 -2.98 9.82 -27.89
CA THR A 148 -2.47 10.48 -29.11
C THR A 148 -2.83 11.97 -29.17
N ASP A 149 -3.40 12.49 -28.08
CA ASP A 149 -3.94 13.84 -27.96
C ASP A 149 -2.88 14.89 -27.56
N LEU A 150 -1.70 14.45 -27.11
CA LEU A 150 -0.59 15.32 -26.75
C LEU A 150 0.53 15.23 -27.80
N ILE A 151 1.32 16.31 -27.90
CA ILE A 151 2.56 16.33 -28.66
C ILE A 151 3.71 16.14 -27.66
N PRO A 152 4.36 14.96 -27.61
CA PRO A 152 5.46 14.73 -26.69
C PRO A 152 6.63 15.67 -27.01
N PRO A 153 7.16 16.42 -26.02
CA PRO A 153 8.34 17.22 -26.23
C PRO A 153 9.57 16.35 -26.39
N ARG A 154 10.70 16.96 -26.77
CA ARG A 154 11.97 16.24 -26.83
C ARG A 154 12.36 15.78 -25.42
N GLN A 155 12.33 14.47 -25.17
CA GLN A 155 12.62 13.89 -23.86
C GLN A 155 13.96 14.36 -23.26
N ALA A 156 15.01 14.45 -24.09
CA ALA A 156 16.31 14.95 -23.64
C ALA A 156 16.26 16.40 -23.12
N SER A 157 15.41 17.25 -23.71
CA SER A 157 15.21 18.63 -23.24
C SER A 157 14.49 18.66 -21.90
N VAL A 158 13.50 17.78 -21.69
CA VAL A 158 12.79 17.64 -20.40
C VAL A 158 13.73 17.13 -19.31
N VAL A 159 14.53 16.08 -19.59
CA VAL A 159 15.55 15.59 -18.65
C VAL A 159 16.50 16.71 -18.24
N ALA A 160 17.06 17.44 -19.22
CA ALA A 160 17.96 18.55 -18.93
C ALA A 160 17.29 19.65 -18.10
N TRP A 161 16.02 19.95 -18.38
CA TRP A 161 15.25 20.96 -17.66
C TRP A 161 15.08 20.62 -16.17
N TYR A 162 14.71 19.37 -15.86
CA TYR A 162 14.62 18.89 -14.49
C TYR A 162 15.99 18.81 -13.80
N GLN A 163 17.00 18.24 -14.46
CA GLN A 163 18.33 18.10 -13.88
C GLN A 163 18.99 19.44 -13.53
N GLN A 164 18.72 20.50 -14.28
CA GLN A 164 19.22 21.85 -13.99
C GLN A 164 18.59 22.47 -12.74
N ARG A 165 17.40 22.01 -12.33
CA ARG A 165 16.60 22.58 -11.24
C ARG A 165 16.62 21.72 -9.99
N ALA A 166 16.76 20.41 -10.17
CA ALA A 166 16.73 19.44 -9.09
C ALA A 166 17.96 19.57 -8.16
N PRO A 167 17.76 19.32 -6.87
CA PRO A 167 18.85 19.33 -5.91
C PRO A 167 19.78 18.12 -6.14
N GLU A 168 21.03 18.20 -5.71
CA GLU A 168 21.95 17.05 -5.81
C GLU A 168 21.55 15.92 -4.86
N LYS A 169 20.98 16.29 -3.70
CA LYS A 169 20.44 15.41 -2.68
C LYS A 169 19.19 16.05 -2.10
N LEU A 170 18.22 15.23 -1.72
CA LEU A 170 17.03 15.71 -1.03
C LEU A 170 17.40 16.22 0.37
N ALA A 171 16.65 17.21 0.86
CA ALA A 171 16.76 17.65 2.24
C ALA A 171 16.21 16.58 3.18
N GLU A 172 16.91 16.34 4.29
CA GLU A 172 16.42 15.45 5.35
C GLU A 172 15.27 16.14 6.09
N PRO A 173 14.16 15.43 6.39
CA PRO A 173 13.05 16.00 7.15
C PRO A 173 13.45 16.30 8.61
N ASP A 174 12.85 17.35 9.18
CA ASP A 174 13.11 17.75 10.57
C ASP A 174 12.27 16.92 11.55
N GLU A 175 12.94 15.96 12.19
CA GLU A 175 12.33 15.03 13.14
C GLU A 175 12.74 15.32 14.60
N SER A 176 13.00 16.59 14.92
CA SER A 176 13.43 17.03 16.25
C SER A 176 12.38 16.79 17.34
N GLU A 177 12.84 16.36 18.52
CA GLU A 177 12.02 16.12 19.71
C GLU A 177 11.92 17.38 20.58
N THR A 178 10.79 17.54 21.27
CA THR A 178 10.50 18.74 22.08
C THR A 178 10.97 18.61 23.53
N GLY A 179 11.26 17.40 24.03
CA GLY A 179 11.73 17.19 25.41
C GLY A 179 11.57 15.76 25.91
N GLU A 180 11.53 15.57 27.23
CA GLU A 180 11.11 14.30 27.83
C GLU A 180 9.58 14.21 27.78
N SER A 181 9.08 13.07 27.32
CA SER A 181 7.65 12.77 27.24
C SER A 181 7.01 12.73 28.64
N PRO A 182 5.85 13.39 28.87
CA PRO A 182 5.12 13.28 30.12
C PRO A 182 4.54 11.87 30.35
N VAL A 183 4.27 11.15 29.26
CA VAL A 183 3.80 9.77 29.26
C VAL A 183 4.95 8.81 28.94
N LYS A 184 4.99 7.65 29.61
CA LYS A 184 5.98 6.59 29.36
C LYS A 184 5.28 5.32 28.92
N PHE A 185 5.94 4.54 28.10
CA PHE A 185 5.40 3.30 27.56
C PHE A 185 6.27 2.09 27.89
N GLU A 186 5.63 0.97 28.21
CA GLU A 186 6.28 -0.35 28.26
C GLU A 186 5.89 -1.18 27.03
N LEU A 187 6.89 -1.71 26.32
CA LEU A 187 6.66 -2.54 25.13
C LEU A 187 6.39 -4.00 25.54
N ARG A 188 5.23 -4.52 25.16
CA ARG A 188 4.86 -5.92 25.23
C ARG A 188 4.63 -6.50 23.82
N PRO A 189 5.55 -7.34 23.31
CA PRO A 189 5.36 -8.03 22.04
C PRO A 189 4.29 -9.13 22.15
N ILE A 190 3.42 -9.21 21.15
CA ILE A 190 2.36 -10.23 21.05
C ILE A 190 2.62 -11.05 19.79
N ASP A 191 2.61 -12.37 19.94
CA ASP A 191 2.64 -13.30 18.83
C ASP A 191 1.46 -14.25 18.91
N VAL A 192 0.95 -14.62 17.73
CA VAL A 192 -0.13 -15.59 17.57
C VAL A 192 0.39 -16.70 16.68
N VAL A 193 0.18 -17.95 17.10
CA VAL A 193 0.66 -19.12 16.36
C VAL A 193 -0.12 -19.25 15.06
N VAL A 194 0.50 -18.83 13.96
CA VAL A 194 0.00 -19.05 12.59
C VAL A 194 0.94 -20.02 11.90
N ASP A 195 0.46 -21.21 11.56
CA ASP A 195 1.22 -22.17 10.74
C ASP A 195 1.32 -21.64 9.30
N SER A 196 2.41 -20.92 9.04
CA SER A 196 2.79 -20.34 7.75
C SER A 196 4.32 -20.13 7.69
N PRO A 197 4.98 -20.42 6.56
CA PRO A 197 6.40 -20.12 6.37
C PRO A 197 6.67 -18.65 6.05
N GLU A 198 5.62 -17.86 5.78
CA GLU A 198 5.72 -16.47 5.37
C GLU A 198 6.02 -15.52 6.54
N LEU A 199 6.63 -14.38 6.24
CA LEU A 199 6.85 -13.30 7.20
C LEU A 199 5.53 -12.61 7.57
N VAL A 200 5.49 -12.02 8.75
CA VAL A 200 4.34 -11.19 9.19
C VAL A 200 4.27 -9.94 8.32
N ALA A 201 3.08 -9.63 7.82
CA ALA A 201 2.77 -8.35 7.20
C ALA A 201 1.39 -7.89 7.64
N VAL A 202 1.29 -7.34 8.85
CA VAL A 202 0.02 -6.78 9.34
C VAL A 202 -0.31 -5.53 8.54
N SER A 203 -1.36 -5.61 7.74
CA SER A 203 -1.83 -4.54 6.87
C SER A 203 -2.76 -3.58 7.62
N VAL A 204 -3.72 -4.14 8.37
CA VAL A 204 -4.74 -3.40 9.10
C VAL A 204 -4.95 -4.01 10.49
N LEU A 205 -5.15 -3.10 11.44
CA LEU A 205 -5.58 -3.37 12.80
C LEU A 205 -6.84 -2.56 13.08
N ARG A 206 -7.81 -3.18 13.76
CA ARG A 206 -8.95 -2.47 14.33
C ARG A 206 -9.45 -3.15 15.59
N MET A 207 -10.08 -2.36 16.45
CA MET A 207 -10.89 -2.88 17.56
C MET A 207 -12.09 -3.67 17.01
N ALA A 208 -12.43 -4.77 17.66
CA ALA A 208 -13.69 -5.47 17.45
C ALA A 208 -14.82 -4.70 18.15
N ASP A 209 -16.04 -4.71 17.59
CA ASP A 209 -17.16 -3.91 18.09
C ASP A 209 -17.86 -4.53 19.34
N SER A 210 -18.39 -3.61 20.15
CA SER A 210 -19.22 -3.53 21.38
C SER A 210 -19.59 -4.71 22.29
N ASP A 211 -19.33 -5.97 21.97
CA ASP A 211 -19.52 -7.09 22.94
C ASP A 211 -18.20 -7.72 23.40
N SER A 212 -17.09 -7.27 22.81
CA SER A 212 -15.81 -7.99 22.79
C SER A 212 -14.77 -7.49 23.79
N GLY A 213 -15.02 -6.36 24.47
CA GLY A 213 -14.08 -5.77 25.43
C GLY A 213 -12.94 -5.00 24.76
N ALA A 214 -12.36 -4.06 25.49
CA ALA A 214 -11.42 -3.07 24.98
C ALA A 214 -10.07 -3.64 24.49
N SER A 215 -9.83 -4.95 24.63
CA SER A 215 -8.60 -5.66 24.22
C SER A 215 -8.75 -6.57 23.00
N GLN A 216 -9.96 -6.71 22.43
CA GLN A 216 -10.19 -7.57 21.26
C GLN A 216 -9.99 -6.84 19.94
N LEU A 217 -9.19 -7.44 19.06
CA LEU A 217 -8.77 -6.88 17.78
C LEU A 217 -9.06 -7.83 16.62
N TRP A 218 -9.31 -7.25 15.46
CA TRP A 218 -9.14 -7.89 14.17
C TRP A 218 -7.79 -7.49 13.58
N VAL A 219 -7.00 -8.49 13.15
CA VAL A 219 -5.66 -8.34 12.59
C VAL A 219 -5.62 -8.96 11.20
N SER A 220 -5.39 -8.15 10.17
CA SER A 220 -5.19 -8.65 8.81
C SER A 220 -3.70 -8.86 8.54
N ASP A 221 -3.25 -10.10 8.39
CA ASP A 221 -1.90 -10.41 7.92
C ASP A 221 -1.95 -10.75 6.43
N MET A 222 -1.61 -9.76 5.61
CA MET A 222 -1.74 -9.84 4.17
C MET A 222 -0.76 -10.84 3.54
N ARG A 223 0.40 -11.10 4.15
CA ARG A 223 1.41 -11.98 3.54
C ARG A 223 1.19 -13.43 3.94
N ARG A 224 0.73 -13.68 5.17
CA ARG A 224 0.33 -15.03 5.60
C ARG A 224 -1.06 -15.43 5.14
N GLY A 225 -1.87 -14.50 4.63
CA GLY A 225 -3.19 -14.77 4.07
C GLY A 225 -4.24 -15.10 5.13
N VAL A 226 -4.15 -14.45 6.29
CA VAL A 226 -5.03 -14.71 7.43
C VAL A 226 -5.63 -13.43 8.01
N VAL A 227 -6.84 -13.54 8.53
CA VAL A 227 -7.43 -12.58 9.45
C VAL A 227 -7.47 -13.23 10.83
N VAL A 228 -7.01 -12.55 11.86
CA VAL A 228 -6.95 -13.06 13.23
C VAL A 228 -7.87 -12.23 14.12
N LYS A 229 -8.77 -12.89 14.86
CA LYS A 229 -9.46 -12.29 16.00
C LYS A 229 -8.69 -12.64 17.26
N CYS A 230 -8.19 -11.65 17.97
CA CYS A 230 -7.32 -11.87 19.13
C CYS A 230 -7.71 -10.94 20.28
N ASP A 231 -7.80 -11.49 21.49
CA ASP A 231 -7.67 -10.70 22.72
C ASP A 231 -6.18 -10.53 22.99
N VAL A 232 -5.66 -9.31 23.02
CA VAL A 232 -4.21 -9.08 23.23
C VAL A 232 -3.73 -9.46 24.63
N ASN A 233 -4.64 -9.62 25.60
CA ASN A 233 -4.30 -10.09 26.94
C ASN A 233 -4.33 -11.63 27.04
N ASP A 234 -4.97 -12.30 26.09
CA ASP A 234 -4.96 -13.76 25.96
C ASP A 234 -4.80 -14.20 24.50
N PRO A 235 -3.61 -13.98 23.89
CA PRO A 235 -3.37 -14.29 22.49
C PRO A 235 -3.36 -15.80 22.19
N THR A 236 -3.36 -16.66 23.22
CA THR A 236 -3.33 -18.11 23.06
C THR A 236 -4.66 -18.70 22.58
N HIS A 237 -5.75 -17.94 22.72
CA HIS A 237 -7.10 -18.31 22.28
C HIS A 237 -7.54 -17.56 21.02
N ALA A 238 -6.61 -16.97 20.27
CA ALA A 238 -6.92 -16.26 19.04
C ALA A 238 -7.59 -17.17 17.98
N GLU A 239 -8.61 -16.65 17.30
CA GLU A 239 -9.28 -17.27 16.16
C GLU A 239 -8.56 -16.87 14.87
N VAL A 240 -8.09 -17.86 14.09
CA VAL A 240 -7.36 -17.61 12.84
C VAL A 240 -8.22 -18.02 11.65
N LEU A 241 -8.67 -17.04 10.88
CA LEU A 241 -9.41 -17.20 9.64
C LEU A 241 -8.44 -17.27 8.46
N ARG A 242 -8.39 -18.42 7.79
CA ARG A 242 -7.54 -18.61 6.61
C ARG A 242 -8.27 -18.17 5.36
N ILE A 243 -7.93 -16.98 4.89
CA ILE A 243 -8.43 -16.43 3.62
C ILE A 243 -7.73 -17.12 2.45
N GLY A 244 -6.42 -17.33 2.56
CA GLY A 244 -5.60 -18.01 1.54
C GLY A 244 -5.06 -17.10 0.44
N SER A 245 -5.46 -15.83 0.42
CA SER A 245 -4.98 -14.76 -0.46
C SER A 245 -4.29 -13.64 0.35
N ASN A 246 -4.71 -12.37 0.24
CA ASN A 246 -3.99 -11.21 0.78
C ASN A 246 -4.96 -10.20 1.44
N PRO A 247 -5.55 -10.54 2.60
CA PRO A 247 -6.50 -9.67 3.29
C PRO A 247 -5.84 -8.34 3.71
N ALA A 248 -6.47 -7.24 3.35
CA ALA A 248 -5.94 -5.89 3.57
C ALA A 248 -6.83 -4.97 4.39
N GLY A 249 -8.12 -5.28 4.53
CA GLY A 249 -9.04 -4.50 5.34
C GLY A 249 -10.18 -5.37 5.88
N THR A 250 -10.78 -4.96 7.00
CA THR A 250 -11.99 -5.61 7.52
C THR A 250 -12.93 -4.59 8.14
N CYS A 251 -14.22 -4.90 8.16
CA CYS A 251 -15.22 -4.18 8.95
C CYS A 251 -16.22 -5.16 9.58
N ASP A 252 -16.81 -4.75 10.71
CA ASP A 252 -17.94 -5.44 11.33
C ASP A 252 -19.23 -4.74 10.89
N VAL A 253 -20.20 -5.49 10.39
CA VAL A 253 -21.49 -4.95 9.94
C VAL A 253 -22.54 -6.05 9.90
N ASP A 254 -23.77 -5.77 10.34
CA ASP A 254 -24.89 -6.72 10.23
C ASP A 254 -25.51 -6.65 8.83
N LEU A 255 -24.90 -7.31 7.83
CA LEU A 255 -25.34 -7.26 6.44
C LEU A 255 -26.63 -8.05 6.20
N ASP A 256 -26.93 -9.04 7.04
CA ASP A 256 -28.17 -9.81 6.95
C ASP A 256 -29.25 -9.41 7.96
N GLN A 257 -29.05 -8.32 8.69
CA GLN A 257 -30.00 -7.79 9.69
C GLN A 257 -30.47 -8.86 10.69
N ASN A 258 -29.59 -9.80 11.04
CA ASN A 258 -29.92 -10.87 11.99
C ASN A 258 -29.67 -10.46 13.45
N GLY A 259 -29.08 -9.28 13.67
CA GLY A 259 -28.70 -8.72 14.96
C GLY A 259 -27.30 -9.14 15.44
N SER A 260 -26.57 -9.95 14.66
CA SER A 260 -25.17 -10.30 14.90
C SER A 260 -24.29 -9.56 13.89
N LEU A 261 -23.14 -9.09 14.33
CA LEU A 261 -22.18 -8.47 13.41
C LEU A 261 -21.52 -9.54 12.54
N ASP A 262 -21.52 -9.31 11.24
CA ASP A 262 -20.76 -10.08 10.27
C ASP A 262 -19.37 -9.50 10.10
N LEU A 263 -18.43 -10.32 9.61
CA LEU A 263 -17.12 -9.86 9.19
C LEU A 263 -17.08 -9.72 7.67
N VAL A 264 -16.76 -8.52 7.17
CA VAL A 264 -16.44 -8.29 5.76
C VAL A 264 -14.93 -8.11 5.62
N VAL A 265 -14.35 -8.70 4.58
CA VAL A 265 -12.91 -8.68 4.31
C VAL A 265 -12.65 -8.12 2.92
N ALA A 266 -11.83 -7.07 2.85
CA ALA A 266 -11.20 -6.59 1.62
C ALA A 266 -9.95 -7.44 1.34
N ASP A 267 -9.89 -8.04 0.15
CA ASP A 267 -8.80 -8.90 -0.28
C ASP A 267 -8.07 -8.32 -1.50
N LEU A 268 -6.75 -8.13 -1.37
CA LEU A 268 -5.92 -7.63 -2.46
C LEU A 268 -5.79 -8.66 -3.59
N GLY A 269 -5.79 -9.96 -3.27
CA GLY A 269 -5.49 -11.02 -4.25
C GLY A 269 -4.02 -11.13 -4.68
N SER A 270 -3.18 -10.11 -4.40
CA SER A 270 -1.72 -10.17 -4.48
C SER A 270 -1.04 -9.33 -3.38
N PHE A 271 0.07 -9.84 -2.86
CA PHE A 271 0.92 -9.11 -1.92
C PHE A 271 1.64 -7.92 -2.60
N LEU A 272 2.37 -8.21 -3.69
CA LEU A 272 3.06 -7.17 -4.48
C LEU A 272 2.08 -6.46 -5.44
N PRO A 273 2.31 -5.17 -5.75
CA PRO A 273 1.52 -4.46 -6.76
C PRO A 273 1.64 -5.14 -8.13
N GLU A 274 0.50 -5.49 -8.72
CA GLU A 274 0.39 -5.96 -10.10
C GLU A 274 -1.02 -5.69 -10.64
N ASP A 275 -1.15 -5.49 -11.95
CA ASP A 275 -2.46 -5.46 -12.61
C ASP A 275 -3.02 -6.89 -12.73
N HIS A 276 -4.16 -7.15 -12.08
CA HIS A 276 -4.85 -8.43 -12.15
C HIS A 276 -6.35 -8.29 -11.83
N SER A 277 -7.10 -9.39 -11.92
CA SER A 277 -8.51 -9.49 -11.53
C SER A 277 -8.75 -10.48 -10.36
N LYS A 278 -7.82 -10.55 -9.40
CA LYS A 278 -7.85 -11.51 -8.28
C LYS A 278 -8.40 -10.92 -6.98
N GLY A 279 -8.64 -9.61 -6.89
CA GLY A 279 -9.14 -8.99 -5.67
C GLY A 279 -10.64 -9.23 -5.49
N GLN A 280 -11.06 -9.27 -4.23
CA GLN A 280 -12.40 -9.70 -3.83
C GLN A 280 -12.87 -8.96 -2.57
N VAL A 281 -14.18 -8.96 -2.35
CA VAL A 281 -14.83 -8.65 -1.07
C VAL A 281 -15.54 -9.91 -0.59
N LEU A 282 -15.17 -10.35 0.62
CA LEU A 282 -15.67 -11.57 1.24
C LEU A 282 -16.55 -11.23 2.44
N TRP A 283 -17.67 -11.92 2.58
CA TRP A 283 -18.61 -11.79 3.69
C TRP A 283 -18.68 -13.09 4.50
N TYR A 284 -18.44 -12.98 5.80
CA TYR A 284 -18.53 -14.05 6.80
C TYR A 284 -19.68 -13.75 7.78
N PRO A 285 -20.86 -14.38 7.57
CA PRO A 285 -22.00 -14.21 8.47
C PRO A 285 -21.68 -14.55 9.93
N ASP A 286 -22.24 -13.78 10.87
CA ASP A 286 -22.02 -13.81 12.32
C ASP A 286 -20.55 -13.67 12.76
N GLY A 287 -19.64 -13.28 11.85
CA GLY A 287 -18.21 -13.20 12.13
C GLY A 287 -17.56 -14.53 12.52
N LYS A 288 -18.24 -15.67 12.29
CA LYS A 288 -17.79 -17.00 12.70
C LYS A 288 -17.07 -17.69 11.54
N SER A 289 -15.83 -18.13 11.77
CA SER A 289 -15.12 -19.00 10.83
C SER A 289 -15.53 -20.48 10.90
N ASN A 290 -16.34 -20.86 11.89
CA ASN A 290 -16.51 -22.26 12.29
C ASN A 290 -17.46 -23.09 11.40
N ASP A 291 -18.17 -22.49 10.45
CA ASP A 291 -18.98 -23.26 9.50
C ASP A 291 -18.18 -23.60 8.23
N VAL A 292 -17.30 -24.59 8.37
CA VAL A 292 -16.48 -25.17 7.28
C VAL A 292 -17.34 -25.70 6.12
N GLN A 293 -18.67 -25.85 6.30
CA GLN A 293 -19.59 -26.28 5.25
C GLN A 293 -20.12 -25.12 4.39
N ALA A 294 -20.09 -23.87 4.86
CA ALA A 294 -20.64 -22.73 4.13
C ALA A 294 -19.58 -21.83 3.47
N GLY A 295 -18.42 -21.63 4.12
CA GLY A 295 -17.36 -20.73 3.63
C GLY A 295 -17.80 -19.26 3.53
N PRO A 296 -16.89 -18.33 3.19
CA PRO A 296 -17.28 -16.95 2.93
C PRO A 296 -18.19 -16.87 1.70
N ARG A 297 -19.12 -15.91 1.72
CA ARG A 297 -19.83 -15.47 0.53
C ARG A 297 -18.95 -14.44 -0.18
N VAL A 298 -18.65 -14.68 -1.46
CA VAL A 298 -17.99 -13.69 -2.31
C VAL A 298 -19.07 -12.73 -2.81
N ILE A 299 -18.98 -11.45 -2.42
CA ILE A 299 -20.00 -10.44 -2.77
C ILE A 299 -19.52 -9.46 -3.86
N LEU A 300 -18.20 -9.40 -4.08
CA LEU A 300 -17.57 -8.74 -5.23
C LEU A 300 -16.29 -9.51 -5.58
N ASP A 301 -16.05 -9.75 -6.87
CA ASP A 301 -14.82 -10.42 -7.35
C ASP A 301 -14.42 -9.92 -8.73
N SER A 302 -13.35 -10.52 -9.27
CA SER A 302 -12.87 -10.25 -10.63
C SER A 302 -12.43 -8.80 -10.84
N ILE A 303 -12.01 -8.13 -9.76
CA ILE A 303 -11.51 -6.76 -9.74
C ILE A 303 -10.02 -6.72 -9.36
N GLY A 304 -9.43 -5.53 -9.47
CA GLY A 304 -8.09 -5.24 -8.97
C GLY A 304 -7.95 -5.41 -7.47
N ARG A 305 -6.79 -5.04 -6.93
CA ARG A 305 -6.46 -5.20 -5.52
C ARG A 305 -7.41 -4.38 -4.64
N VAL A 306 -8.16 -5.00 -3.73
CA VAL A 306 -9.08 -4.30 -2.81
C VAL A 306 -8.36 -3.94 -1.51
N ALA A 307 -8.25 -2.65 -1.21
CA ALA A 307 -7.49 -2.15 -0.07
C ALA A 307 -8.37 -1.85 1.16
N ASP A 308 -9.61 -1.42 0.95
CA ASP A 308 -10.52 -1.00 2.03
C ASP A 308 -11.97 -1.29 1.67
N VAL A 309 -12.79 -1.49 2.71
CA VAL A 309 -14.24 -1.69 2.62
C VAL A 309 -14.89 -1.06 3.86
N GLN A 310 -15.87 -0.18 3.64
CA GLN A 310 -16.53 0.58 4.70
C GLN A 310 -18.05 0.48 4.57
N PRO A 311 -18.78 0.16 5.65
CA PRO A 311 -20.22 0.00 5.60
C PRO A 311 -20.98 1.32 5.76
N GLY A 312 -22.21 1.37 5.25
CA GLY A 312 -23.18 2.43 5.52
C GLY A 312 -24.44 2.27 4.67
N ASP A 313 -25.58 2.72 5.17
CA ASP A 313 -26.85 2.78 4.41
C ASP A 313 -26.80 3.98 3.43
N LEU A 314 -26.45 3.73 2.16
CA LEU A 314 -26.15 4.76 1.17
C LEU A 314 -27.33 5.10 0.26
N ASP A 315 -28.38 4.29 0.23
CA ASP A 315 -29.64 4.65 -0.44
C ASP A 315 -30.82 4.87 0.53
N ASN A 316 -30.55 4.82 1.84
CA ASN A 316 -31.48 5.13 2.92
C ASN A 316 -32.71 4.22 2.93
N ASP A 317 -32.50 2.95 2.60
CA ASP A 317 -33.53 1.91 2.61
C ASP A 317 -33.53 1.06 3.91
N GLY A 318 -32.52 1.27 4.76
CA GLY A 318 -32.33 0.62 6.05
C GLY A 318 -31.42 -0.61 6.01
N ASP A 319 -31.03 -1.09 4.83
CA ASP A 319 -30.02 -2.13 4.65
C ASP A 319 -28.61 -1.51 4.65
N GLN A 320 -27.62 -2.26 5.13
CA GLN A 320 -26.23 -1.77 5.12
C GLN A 320 -25.58 -2.07 3.76
N ASP A 321 -25.13 -1.01 3.09
CA ASP A 321 -24.33 -1.08 1.86
C ASP A 321 -22.83 -1.06 2.17
N LEU A 322 -22.00 -1.16 1.13
CA LEU A 322 -20.54 -1.09 1.24
C LEU A 322 -19.92 -0.14 0.22
N VAL A 323 -19.01 0.73 0.66
CA VAL A 323 -18.04 1.41 -0.22
C VAL A 323 -16.76 0.59 -0.26
N VAL A 324 -16.22 0.38 -1.46
CA VAL A 324 -15.04 -0.46 -1.69
C VAL A 324 -13.96 0.32 -2.42
N ALA A 325 -12.75 0.34 -1.83
CA ALA A 325 -11.55 0.90 -2.43
C ALA A 325 -10.81 -0.17 -3.23
N GLU A 326 -10.91 -0.11 -4.57
CA GLU A 326 -10.11 -0.93 -5.47
C GLU A 326 -8.82 -0.16 -5.79
N PHE A 327 -7.73 -0.45 -5.05
CA PHE A 327 -6.41 0.13 -5.29
C PHE A 327 -5.88 -0.21 -6.68
N GLY A 328 -5.93 -1.49 -7.07
CA GLY A 328 -5.41 -1.94 -8.37
C GLY A 328 -3.90 -1.69 -8.55
N TRP A 329 -3.49 -1.19 -9.73
CA TRP A 329 -2.10 -0.73 -9.95
C TRP A 329 -2.02 0.36 -11.03
N HIS A 330 -1.91 0.00 -12.31
CA HIS A 330 -1.79 0.98 -13.41
C HIS A 330 -2.96 0.91 -14.41
N LYS A 331 -3.63 -0.24 -14.48
CA LYS A 331 -4.72 -0.53 -15.44
C LYS A 331 -6.00 -1.01 -14.76
N THR A 332 -5.89 -1.54 -13.55
CA THR A 332 -7.04 -1.90 -12.70
C THR A 332 -7.15 -0.95 -11.53
N GLY A 333 -8.33 -0.83 -10.92
CA GLY A 333 -8.61 0.15 -9.87
C GLY A 333 -9.96 0.82 -10.00
N GLY A 334 -10.41 1.45 -8.93
CA GLY A 334 -11.67 2.18 -8.87
C GLY A 334 -12.23 2.37 -7.48
N ILE A 335 -13.47 2.87 -7.46
CA ILE A 335 -14.29 3.00 -6.25
C ILE A 335 -15.65 2.42 -6.59
N HIS A 336 -16.10 1.48 -5.76
CA HIS A 336 -17.38 0.78 -5.94
C HIS A 336 -18.30 1.05 -4.75
N VAL A 337 -19.61 1.15 -5.03
CA VAL A 337 -20.66 1.10 -4.03
C VAL A 337 -21.48 -0.16 -4.28
N LEU A 338 -21.54 -1.05 -3.30
CA LEU A 338 -22.31 -2.29 -3.34
C LEU A 338 -23.61 -2.09 -2.56
N PHE A 339 -24.71 -1.90 -3.27
CA PHE A 339 -26.03 -1.77 -2.67
C PHE A 339 -26.57 -3.14 -2.26
N ASN A 340 -26.97 -3.29 -1.00
CA ASN A 340 -27.47 -4.52 -0.42
C ASN A 340 -28.99 -4.62 -0.59
N ASP A 341 -29.43 -4.83 -1.83
CA ASP A 341 -30.85 -4.87 -2.17
C ASP A 341 -31.51 -6.15 -1.58
N VAL A 342 -32.56 -5.99 -0.76
CA VAL A 342 -33.40 -7.09 -0.25
C VAL A 342 -34.69 -7.23 -1.04
N SER A 343 -34.88 -8.38 -1.69
CA SER A 343 -36.13 -8.69 -2.39
C SER A 343 -37.33 -8.90 -1.42
N PRO A 344 -38.59 -8.79 -1.89
CA PRO A 344 -39.76 -9.09 -1.05
C PRO A 344 -39.83 -10.52 -0.48
N THR A 345 -39.02 -11.43 -1.01
CA THR A 345 -38.87 -12.81 -0.51
C THR A 345 -37.74 -12.98 0.50
N GLY A 346 -37.01 -11.91 0.83
CA GLY A 346 -35.87 -11.89 1.76
C GLY A 346 -34.55 -12.38 1.14
N GLU A 347 -34.49 -12.54 -0.18
CA GLU A 347 -33.24 -12.82 -0.89
C GLU A 347 -32.44 -11.52 -1.04
N ARG A 348 -31.18 -11.55 -0.62
CA ARG A 348 -30.22 -10.45 -0.70
C ARG A 348 -29.38 -10.53 -1.96
N THR A 349 -29.17 -9.39 -2.62
CA THR A 349 -28.28 -9.25 -3.77
C THR A 349 -27.45 -7.99 -3.64
N PHE A 350 -26.16 -8.09 -3.96
CA PHE A 350 -25.27 -6.93 -3.97
C PHE A 350 -25.16 -6.37 -5.40
N ARG A 351 -25.69 -5.16 -5.59
CA ARG A 351 -25.62 -4.46 -6.87
C ARG A 351 -24.45 -3.50 -6.89
N ASP A 352 -23.48 -3.76 -7.76
CA ASP A 352 -22.28 -2.93 -7.94
C ASP A 352 -22.55 -1.66 -8.77
N LEU A 353 -22.18 -0.52 -8.20
CA LEU A 353 -22.01 0.75 -8.89
C LEU A 353 -20.56 1.23 -8.79
N LYS A 354 -19.81 1.16 -9.89
CA LYS A 354 -18.48 1.77 -10.00
C LYS A 354 -18.59 3.29 -10.23
N VAL A 355 -18.28 4.08 -9.20
CA VAL A 355 -18.40 5.55 -9.19
C VAL A 355 -17.12 6.27 -9.62
N ASP A 356 -15.98 5.58 -9.54
CA ASP A 356 -14.69 6.03 -10.08
C ASP A 356 -13.91 4.86 -10.67
N SER A 357 -13.12 5.13 -11.71
CA SER A 357 -12.33 4.12 -12.43
C SER A 357 -10.82 4.31 -12.31
N ARG A 358 -10.36 5.30 -11.56
CA ARG A 358 -8.93 5.54 -11.35
C ARG A 358 -8.33 4.46 -10.43
N PRO A 359 -7.09 4.01 -10.69
CA PRO A 359 -6.31 3.27 -9.70
C PRO A 359 -5.92 4.14 -8.51
N GLY A 360 -5.41 3.48 -7.47
CA GLY A 360 -4.78 4.12 -6.32
C GLY A 360 -5.69 4.39 -5.13
N THR A 361 -6.97 4.01 -5.16
CA THR A 361 -7.83 4.21 -3.98
C THR A 361 -7.40 3.31 -2.83
N ILE A 362 -7.02 3.91 -1.69
CA ILE A 362 -6.56 3.17 -0.50
C ILE A 362 -7.48 3.29 0.72
N HIS A 363 -8.32 4.31 0.79
CA HIS A 363 -9.23 4.55 1.92
C HIS A 363 -10.55 5.14 1.44
N VAL A 364 -11.68 4.70 2.01
CA VAL A 364 -13.04 5.19 1.69
C VAL A 364 -13.94 5.43 2.92
N PRO A 365 -13.51 6.19 3.95
CA PRO A 365 -14.34 6.43 5.13
C PRO A 365 -15.71 7.05 4.80
N VAL A 366 -16.77 6.49 5.39
CA VAL A 366 -18.17 6.86 5.20
C VAL A 366 -18.65 7.77 6.35
N ARG A 367 -19.32 8.87 6.02
CA ARG A 367 -19.91 9.82 6.99
C ARG A 367 -20.91 10.74 6.28
N ASP A 368 -21.93 11.22 6.99
CA ASP A 368 -22.73 12.37 6.55
C ASP A 368 -21.88 13.65 6.72
N LEU A 369 -21.35 14.19 5.61
CA LEU A 369 -20.37 15.27 5.63
C LEU A 369 -21.01 16.67 5.62
N ASP A 370 -22.29 16.78 5.23
CA ASP A 370 -23.02 18.06 5.18
C ASP A 370 -24.27 18.13 6.06
N GLY A 371 -24.54 17.07 6.83
CA GLY A 371 -25.58 17.02 7.84
C GLY A 371 -26.99 16.88 7.27
N ASP A 372 -27.12 16.38 6.03
CA ASP A 372 -28.41 16.26 5.36
C ASP A 372 -29.10 14.90 5.56
N GLY A 373 -28.46 14.01 6.32
CA GLY A 373 -28.96 12.70 6.68
C GLY A 373 -28.69 11.60 5.65
N ARG A 374 -28.04 11.91 4.52
CA ARG A 374 -27.54 10.90 3.59
C ARG A 374 -26.05 10.68 3.84
N LEU A 375 -25.64 9.42 3.94
CA LEU A 375 -24.23 9.10 4.10
C LEU A 375 -23.48 9.42 2.79
N ASP A 376 -22.38 10.16 2.93
CA ASP A 376 -21.37 10.42 1.91
C ASP A 376 -20.13 9.56 2.19
N PHE A 377 -19.08 9.73 1.39
CA PHE A 377 -17.77 9.21 1.75
C PHE A 377 -16.63 10.07 1.21
N VAL A 378 -15.45 9.93 1.82
CA VAL A 378 -14.20 10.54 1.35
C VAL A 378 -13.29 9.45 0.81
N ALA A 379 -12.66 9.69 -0.33
CA ALA A 379 -11.67 8.78 -0.91
C ALA A 379 -10.27 9.41 -0.90
N LEU A 380 -9.27 8.62 -0.47
CA LEU A 380 -7.86 8.92 -0.76
C LEU A 380 -7.43 8.10 -1.98
N ILE A 381 -7.11 8.81 -3.07
CA ILE A 381 -6.63 8.23 -4.32
C ILE A 381 -5.15 8.58 -4.44
N SER A 382 -4.28 7.60 -4.20
CA SER A 382 -2.82 7.74 -4.20
C SER A 382 -2.24 7.49 -5.61
N GLN A 383 -1.01 6.96 -5.68
CA GLN A 383 -0.25 6.79 -6.93
C GLN A 383 -0.12 8.13 -7.67
N GLU A 384 -0.34 8.19 -8.99
CA GLU A 384 -0.11 9.40 -9.77
C GLU A 384 -1.11 10.54 -9.51
N TYR A 385 -2.24 10.27 -8.85
CA TYR A 385 -3.28 11.29 -8.63
C TYR A 385 -3.04 12.13 -7.37
N GLU A 386 -2.68 11.49 -6.26
CA GLU A 386 -2.39 12.12 -4.96
C GLU A 386 -3.49 13.12 -4.53
N VAL A 387 -4.75 12.68 -4.56
CA VAL A 387 -5.93 13.50 -4.23
C VAL A 387 -6.77 12.92 -3.10
N ILE A 388 -7.41 13.83 -2.36
CA ILE A 388 -8.49 13.53 -1.43
C ILE A 388 -9.76 14.16 -2.00
N GLU A 389 -10.80 13.34 -2.18
CA GLU A 389 -12.07 13.77 -2.76
C GLU A 389 -13.25 13.30 -1.91
N ALA A 390 -14.24 14.16 -1.70
CA ALA A 390 -15.54 13.77 -1.18
C ALA A 390 -16.47 13.35 -2.32
N PHE A 391 -17.23 12.31 -2.09
CA PHE A 391 -18.30 11.81 -2.95
C PHE A 391 -19.61 12.05 -2.23
N MET A 392 -20.20 13.21 -2.51
CA MET A 392 -21.42 13.67 -1.87
C MET A 392 -22.63 12.95 -2.45
N ASN A 393 -23.40 12.29 -1.62
CA ASN A 393 -24.56 11.51 -1.98
C ASN A 393 -25.76 12.44 -2.23
N ARG A 394 -26.12 12.62 -3.50
CA ARG A 394 -27.26 13.43 -3.94
C ARG A 394 -28.35 12.53 -4.51
N GLU A 395 -29.57 13.05 -4.62
CA GLU A 395 -30.67 12.32 -5.27
C GLU A 395 -30.33 11.87 -6.71
N SER A 396 -29.43 12.59 -7.40
CA SER A 396 -28.96 12.26 -8.74
C SER A 396 -27.76 11.29 -8.79
N GLY A 397 -27.29 10.80 -7.65
CA GLY A 397 -26.05 10.03 -7.48
C GLY A 397 -24.93 10.83 -6.82
N PHE A 398 -23.71 10.32 -6.88
CA PHE A 398 -22.56 10.91 -6.20
C PHE A 398 -21.96 12.11 -6.96
N GLU A 399 -21.90 13.26 -6.31
CA GLU A 399 -21.18 14.46 -6.75
C GLU A 399 -19.75 14.43 -6.18
N LYS A 400 -18.75 14.64 -7.04
CA LYS A 400 -17.33 14.65 -6.63
C LYS A 400 -16.87 16.05 -6.28
N ILE A 401 -16.32 16.23 -5.09
CA ILE A 401 -15.71 17.47 -4.62
C ILE A 401 -14.25 17.18 -4.25
N GLN A 402 -13.32 17.83 -4.95
CA GLN A 402 -11.91 17.74 -4.60
C GLN A 402 -11.62 18.54 -3.33
N ILE A 403 -11.21 17.84 -2.27
CA ILE A 403 -10.84 18.43 -0.98
C ILE A 403 -9.39 18.91 -1.03
N TYR A 404 -8.48 18.06 -1.51
CA TYR A 404 -7.06 18.34 -1.58
C TYR A 404 -6.44 17.63 -2.79
N ALA A 405 -5.44 18.28 -3.38
CA ALA A 405 -4.57 17.67 -4.39
C ALA A 405 -3.13 18.00 -4.03
N ALA A 406 -2.29 16.98 -3.94
CA ALA A 406 -0.88 17.19 -3.69
C ALA A 406 -0.21 17.93 -4.86
N PRO A 407 0.88 18.68 -4.60
CA PRO A 407 1.57 19.44 -5.64
C PRO A 407 2.47 18.57 -6.55
N ASP A 408 2.59 17.26 -6.29
CA ASP A 408 3.47 16.34 -7.00
C ASP A 408 2.79 14.96 -7.14
N PRO A 409 2.95 14.24 -8.26
CA PRO A 409 2.33 12.92 -8.47
C PRO A 409 3.08 11.75 -7.83
N SER A 410 4.19 12.02 -7.13
CA SER A 410 4.92 11.05 -6.32
C SER A 410 4.96 11.56 -4.87
N TYR A 411 3.83 12.04 -4.36
CA TYR A 411 3.79 12.66 -3.05
C TYR A 411 3.95 11.63 -1.93
N GLY A 412 3.45 10.41 -2.13
CA GLY A 412 3.54 9.31 -1.18
C GLY A 412 2.38 9.27 -0.20
N SER A 413 1.16 9.61 -0.64
CA SER A 413 -0.05 9.47 0.18
C SER A 413 -0.19 8.05 0.71
N SER A 414 -0.36 7.92 2.01
CA SER A 414 -0.37 6.61 2.68
C SER A 414 -1.62 6.31 3.49
N GLY A 415 -2.40 7.32 3.89
CA GLY A 415 -3.61 7.09 4.67
C GLY A 415 -4.38 8.35 5.03
N ILE A 416 -5.68 8.17 5.32
CA ILE A 416 -6.53 9.19 5.93
C ILE A 416 -7.32 8.63 7.12
N LYS A 417 -7.73 9.51 8.02
CA LYS A 417 -8.74 9.29 9.07
C LYS A 417 -9.64 10.52 9.15
N LEU A 418 -10.96 10.30 9.10
CA LEU A 418 -11.94 11.36 9.42
C LEU A 418 -12.01 11.53 10.94
N THR A 419 -11.97 12.76 11.40
CA THR A 419 -12.08 13.09 12.83
C THR A 419 -12.63 14.51 12.98
N ASP A 420 -13.26 14.82 14.10
CA ASP A 420 -13.56 16.20 14.50
C ASP A 420 -12.43 16.64 15.44
N PHE A 421 -11.39 17.30 14.92
CA PHE A 421 -10.15 17.51 15.66
C PHE A 421 -10.24 18.70 16.62
N ASP A 422 -10.98 19.75 16.25
CA ASP A 422 -11.17 20.95 17.06
C ASP A 422 -12.53 21.01 17.80
N GLY A 423 -13.39 20.01 17.60
CA GLY A 423 -14.64 19.82 18.33
C GLY A 423 -15.77 20.74 17.87
N ASP A 424 -15.69 21.26 16.65
CA ASP A 424 -16.71 22.16 16.08
C ASP A 424 -17.87 21.41 15.39
N GLY A 425 -17.74 20.09 15.24
CA GLY A 425 -18.72 19.18 14.64
C GLY A 425 -18.53 18.93 13.14
N ASP A 426 -17.66 19.70 12.48
CA ASP A 426 -17.28 19.47 11.10
C ASP A 426 -16.19 18.38 11.01
N GLY A 427 -16.29 17.50 10.02
CA GLY A 427 -15.30 16.43 9.83
C GLY A 427 -13.99 16.96 9.23
N ASP A 428 -12.91 16.94 10.00
CA ASP A 428 -11.52 17.12 9.57
C ASP A 428 -10.91 15.82 9.01
N ILE A 429 -9.74 15.97 8.38
CA ILE A 429 -8.98 14.84 7.83
C ILE A 429 -7.55 14.86 8.35
N LEU A 430 -7.20 13.83 9.12
CA LEU A 430 -5.81 13.49 9.41
C LEU A 430 -5.25 12.70 8.22
N TYR A 431 -4.21 13.23 7.58
CA TYR A 431 -3.66 12.74 6.32
C TYR A 431 -2.17 12.42 6.47
N THR A 432 -1.75 11.23 6.05
CA THR A 432 -0.36 10.79 6.13
C THR A 432 0.27 10.69 4.75
N VAL A 433 1.53 11.14 4.68
CA VAL A 433 2.35 11.18 3.47
C VAL A 433 3.70 10.58 3.83
N GLY A 434 3.94 9.33 3.49
CA GLY A 434 5.15 8.66 3.94
C GLY A 434 5.56 7.45 3.13
N ASP A 435 4.81 7.08 2.10
CA ASP A 435 5.14 5.90 1.32
C ASP A 435 6.51 6.06 0.62
N THR A 436 7.37 5.07 0.81
CA THR A 436 8.71 5.00 0.22
C THR A 436 8.87 3.80 -0.72
N PHE A 437 7.85 2.97 -0.88
CA PHE A 437 7.99 1.73 -1.66
C PHE A 437 7.96 1.96 -3.18
N ASP A 438 7.45 3.10 -3.63
CA ASP A 438 7.45 3.46 -5.06
C ASP A 438 8.78 4.03 -5.56
N SER A 439 9.37 4.98 -4.81
CA SER A 439 10.60 5.68 -5.22
C SER A 439 11.86 5.23 -4.46
N TYR A 440 11.70 4.54 -3.33
CA TYR A 440 12.77 4.21 -2.39
C TYR A 440 13.51 5.44 -1.83
N LEU A 441 12.84 6.59 -1.80
CA LEU A 441 13.40 7.86 -1.33
C LEU A 441 12.60 8.40 -0.13
N ILE A 442 13.33 8.93 0.85
CA ILE A 442 12.75 9.80 1.87
C ILE A 442 12.68 11.21 1.31
N LYS A 443 11.47 11.78 1.27
CA LYS A 443 11.25 13.12 0.69
C LYS A 443 11.04 14.18 1.78
N PRO A 444 11.44 15.44 1.53
CA PRO A 444 11.39 16.51 2.52
C PRO A 444 9.98 16.78 3.09
N TYR A 445 8.95 16.45 2.32
CA TYR A 445 7.55 16.68 2.63
C TYR A 445 6.84 15.48 3.28
N HIS A 446 7.50 14.31 3.41
CA HIS A 446 6.91 13.18 4.12
C HIS A 446 6.58 13.56 5.57
N GLY A 447 5.35 13.31 6.00
CA GLY A 447 4.86 13.68 7.31
C GLY A 447 3.36 13.58 7.46
N ILE A 448 2.90 14.16 8.56
CA ILE A 448 1.52 14.15 9.01
C ILE A 448 0.92 15.52 8.72
N TRP A 449 -0.27 15.51 8.14
CA TRP A 449 -1.03 16.70 7.77
C TRP A 449 -2.41 16.65 8.42
N LEU A 450 -2.90 17.81 8.83
CA LEU A 450 -4.27 18.01 9.27
C LEU A 450 -4.94 18.94 8.24
N LEU A 451 -6.00 18.46 7.61
CA LEU A 451 -6.85 19.25 6.73
C LEU A 451 -8.07 19.62 7.55
N ARG A 452 -8.09 20.86 8.08
CA ARG A 452 -9.20 21.37 8.88
C ARG A 452 -10.35 21.79 8.00
N ASN A 453 -11.56 21.33 8.29
CA ASN A 453 -12.77 21.76 7.61
C ASN A 453 -13.27 23.06 8.23
N GLU A 454 -13.04 24.20 7.58
CA GLU A 454 -13.53 25.51 8.05
C GLU A 454 -15.04 25.73 7.75
N GLY A 455 -15.79 24.63 7.69
CA GLY A 455 -17.19 24.54 7.29
C GLY A 455 -17.45 24.53 5.79
N GLN A 456 -18.59 23.95 5.41
CA GLN A 456 -19.04 23.83 4.02
C GLN A 456 -18.02 23.12 3.11
N LEU A 457 -17.30 22.13 3.64
CA LEU A 457 -16.28 21.35 2.93
C LEU A 457 -15.11 22.21 2.41
N LYS A 458 -14.77 23.29 3.13
CA LYS A 458 -13.61 24.13 2.80
C LYS A 458 -12.44 23.75 3.68
N PHE A 459 -11.49 23.03 3.10
CA PHE A 459 -10.37 22.48 3.85
C PHE A 459 -9.13 23.37 3.81
N LYS A 460 -8.52 23.55 4.97
CA LYS A 460 -7.23 24.23 5.14
C LYS A 460 -6.15 23.20 5.53
N PRO A 461 -5.23 22.85 4.61
CA PRO A 461 -4.16 21.91 4.92
C PRO A 461 -3.06 22.55 5.78
N GLN A 462 -2.62 21.85 6.81
CA GLN A 462 -1.48 22.19 7.64
C GLN A 462 -0.62 20.95 7.85
N ARG A 463 0.69 21.06 7.57
CA ARG A 463 1.64 20.02 7.97
C ARG A 463 1.90 20.14 9.46
N ILE A 464 1.62 19.07 10.19
CA ILE A 464 1.78 19.01 11.65
C ILE A 464 3.21 18.62 12.03
N ALA A 465 3.72 17.55 11.43
CA ALA A 465 5.07 17.06 11.71
C ALA A 465 5.69 16.41 10.47
N ALA A 466 7.02 16.44 10.38
CA ALA A 466 7.73 15.60 9.43
C ALA A 466 7.86 14.17 9.97
N MET A 467 7.64 13.17 9.12
CA MET A 467 7.78 11.76 9.51
C MET A 467 7.93 10.89 8.25
N PRO A 468 9.15 10.57 7.82
CA PRO A 468 9.40 9.60 6.77
C PRO A 468 8.74 8.25 7.10
N GLY A 469 8.11 7.61 6.11
CA GLY A 469 7.56 6.27 6.31
C GLY A 469 6.21 6.24 7.00
N VAL A 470 5.65 7.39 7.42
CA VAL A 470 4.36 7.39 8.11
C VAL A 470 3.28 6.77 7.24
N LEU A 471 2.76 5.61 7.66
CA LEU A 471 1.67 4.91 6.96
C LEU A 471 0.34 5.07 7.67
N ARG A 472 0.36 5.24 9.00
CA ARG A 472 -0.84 5.40 9.79
C ARG A 472 -0.63 6.45 10.87
N ALA A 473 -1.62 7.33 11.01
CA ALA A 473 -1.75 8.21 12.16
C ALA A 473 -3.18 8.14 12.69
N VAL A 474 -3.34 8.24 14.01
CA VAL A 474 -4.62 8.25 14.70
C VAL A 474 -4.58 9.30 15.80
N ASN A 475 -5.70 9.95 16.05
CA ASN A 475 -5.88 10.85 17.19
C ASN A 475 -6.50 10.15 18.40
N ALA A 476 -6.06 10.53 19.60
CA ALA A 476 -6.55 10.10 20.91
C ALA A 476 -6.02 11.02 22.02
N ASP A 477 -6.70 11.09 23.16
CA ASP A 477 -6.24 11.82 24.37
C ASP A 477 -5.31 10.91 25.19
N LEU A 478 -4.00 10.95 24.92
CA LEU A 478 -3.05 9.94 25.41
C LEU A 478 -2.51 10.26 26.81
N ASP A 479 -2.49 11.54 27.18
CA ASP A 479 -2.08 12.01 28.50
C ASP A 479 -3.26 12.36 29.42
N GLY A 480 -4.50 12.26 28.89
CA GLY A 480 -5.78 12.46 29.55
C GLY A 480 -6.01 13.88 30.05
N ASP A 481 -5.56 14.87 29.30
CA ASP A 481 -5.83 16.29 29.55
C ASP A 481 -7.06 16.82 28.80
N GLY A 482 -7.64 16.00 27.91
CA GLY A 482 -8.89 16.24 27.20
C GLY A 482 -8.74 16.79 25.80
N ASP A 483 -7.51 16.97 25.29
CA ASP A 483 -7.28 17.35 23.91
C ASP A 483 -7.03 16.15 22.98
N GLN A 484 -6.86 16.42 21.68
CA GLN A 484 -6.62 15.38 20.67
C GLN A 484 -5.13 15.32 20.33
N ASP A 485 -4.40 14.37 20.92
CA ASP A 485 -3.03 14.06 20.50
C ASP A 485 -3.01 13.30 19.17
N ILE A 486 -1.82 13.09 18.60
CA ILE A 486 -1.64 12.25 17.40
C ILE A 486 -0.58 11.18 17.66
N ILE A 487 -0.95 9.91 17.47
CA ILE A 487 -0.04 8.77 17.44
C ILE A 487 0.23 8.41 15.99
N ALA A 488 1.50 8.22 15.62
CA ALA A 488 1.87 7.92 14.25
C ALA A 488 2.94 6.83 14.13
N ALA A 489 2.73 5.93 13.17
CA ALA A 489 3.55 4.75 12.91
C ALA A 489 4.18 4.83 11.52
N ALA A 490 5.45 4.43 11.45
CA ALA A 490 6.20 4.38 10.21
C ALA A 490 6.53 2.96 9.76
N LEU A 491 6.45 2.75 8.45
CA LEU A 491 7.02 1.64 7.72
C LEU A 491 7.92 2.20 6.62
N LEU A 492 9.21 1.84 6.64
CA LEU A 492 10.16 2.28 5.62
C LEU A 492 10.68 1.11 4.81
N SER A 493 10.87 1.33 3.51
CA SER A 493 11.59 0.39 2.66
C SER A 493 13.02 0.22 3.18
N PRO A 494 13.54 -1.03 3.33
CA PRO A 494 14.93 -1.27 3.69
C PRO A 494 15.94 -0.60 2.74
N ILE A 495 15.54 -0.38 1.48
CA ILE A 495 16.36 0.33 0.48
C ILE A 495 16.46 1.82 0.82
N ALA A 496 15.34 2.45 1.20
CA ALA A 496 15.27 3.88 1.50
C ALA A 496 16.09 4.27 2.74
N VAL A 497 16.26 3.35 3.68
CA VAL A 497 17.06 3.54 4.91
C VAL A 497 18.43 2.88 4.85
N SER A 498 18.85 2.40 3.68
CA SER A 498 20.15 1.74 3.51
C SER A 498 21.29 2.69 3.94
N GLY A 499 22.06 2.26 4.93
CA GLY A 499 23.16 3.04 5.51
C GLY A 499 22.78 4.00 6.64
N LYS A 500 21.50 4.10 7.04
CA LYS A 500 21.09 4.78 8.27
C LYS A 500 21.19 3.82 9.46
N ALA A 501 21.60 4.32 10.63
CA ALA A 501 21.59 3.51 11.84
C ALA A 501 20.14 3.36 12.33
N PRO A 502 19.70 2.17 12.80
CA PRO A 502 18.34 2.00 13.32
C PRO A 502 17.99 2.98 14.46
N THR A 503 18.98 3.43 15.25
CA THR A 503 18.78 4.41 16.33
C THR A 503 18.38 5.80 15.84
N ASP A 504 18.67 6.13 14.58
CA ASP A 504 18.36 7.42 13.99
C ASP A 504 16.92 7.46 13.44
N LEU A 505 16.27 6.29 13.31
CA LEU A 505 14.93 6.14 12.76
C LEU A 505 13.89 6.11 13.87
N GLN A 506 12.74 6.73 13.60
CA GLN A 506 11.62 6.82 14.53
C GLN A 506 10.47 5.96 14.00
N ALA A 507 10.24 4.81 14.64
CA ALA A 507 9.25 3.83 14.20
C ALA A 507 7.85 4.18 14.69
N LEU A 508 7.75 4.75 15.88
CA LEU A 508 6.51 5.15 16.53
C LEU A 508 6.74 6.44 17.33
N ILE A 509 5.88 7.43 17.10
CA ILE A 509 5.89 8.70 17.82
C ILE A 509 4.49 9.00 18.35
N TRP A 510 4.42 9.87 19.35
CA TRP A 510 3.21 10.63 19.62
C TRP A 510 3.52 12.13 19.61
N LEU A 511 2.51 12.90 19.27
CA LEU A 511 2.52 14.34 19.18
C LEU A 511 1.51 14.84 20.22
N GLU A 512 2.03 15.32 21.35
CA GLU A 512 1.24 15.92 22.42
C GLU A 512 0.72 17.26 21.93
N GLN A 513 -0.59 17.47 21.91
CA GLN A 513 -1.11 18.80 21.61
C GLN A 513 -0.91 19.69 22.85
N THR A 514 -0.35 20.88 22.62
CA THR A 514 0.01 21.81 23.72
C THR A 514 -0.77 23.11 23.64
N ALA A 515 -1.31 23.40 22.46
CA ALA A 515 -2.31 24.39 22.13
C ALA A 515 -2.94 23.99 20.79
N ASP A 516 -4.08 24.59 20.43
CA ASP A 516 -4.76 24.29 19.16
C ASP A 516 -3.80 24.32 17.96
N GLY A 517 -3.56 23.15 17.37
CA GLY A 517 -2.69 22.99 16.20
C GLY A 517 -1.18 23.10 16.46
N GLU A 518 -0.75 23.19 17.71
CA GLU A 518 0.65 23.20 18.15
C GLU A 518 1.00 21.91 18.90
N PHE A 519 2.05 21.22 18.45
CA PHE A 519 2.38 19.88 18.95
C PHE A 519 3.82 19.77 19.45
N ALA A 520 3.99 19.08 20.57
CA ALA A 520 5.27 18.60 21.08
C ALA A 520 5.54 17.17 20.60
N ARG A 521 6.71 16.92 20.00
CA ARG A 521 7.07 15.61 19.47
C ARG A 521 7.79 14.78 20.52
N HIS A 522 7.31 13.54 20.70
CA HIS A 522 7.89 12.55 21.59
C HIS A 522 8.07 11.19 20.90
N VAL A 523 9.26 10.60 20.98
CA VAL A 523 9.53 9.30 20.37
C VAL A 523 9.20 8.17 21.33
N ILE A 524 8.22 7.34 20.96
CA ILE A 524 7.87 6.13 21.72
C ILE A 524 8.89 5.03 21.40
N GLN A 525 9.23 4.84 20.13
CA GLN A 525 10.19 3.83 19.72
C GLN A 525 11.12 4.28 18.59
N ARG A 526 12.42 4.08 18.84
CA ARG A 526 13.48 4.12 17.84
C ARG A 526 13.77 2.73 17.30
N GLY A 527 14.22 2.65 16.05
CA GLY A 527 14.53 1.38 15.39
C GLY A 527 14.04 1.36 13.95
N LEU A 528 14.25 0.23 13.28
CA LEU A 528 13.71 0.03 11.93
C LEU A 528 12.18 0.23 11.95
N PRO A 529 11.63 1.16 11.14
CA PRO A 529 10.19 1.37 11.08
C PRO A 529 9.51 0.21 10.37
N ILE A 530 8.70 -0.53 11.14
CA ILE A 530 8.04 -1.78 10.73
C ILE A 530 6.53 -1.76 11.00
N TYR A 531 5.92 -0.59 11.21
CA TYR A 531 4.51 -0.49 11.57
C TYR A 531 3.68 0.10 10.44
N ALA A 532 2.77 -0.70 9.89
CA ALA A 532 1.85 -0.27 8.83
C ALA A 532 0.47 0.13 9.38
N SER A 533 0.15 -0.25 10.61
CA SER A 533 -1.18 -0.08 11.20
C SER A 533 -1.11 0.19 12.70
N LEU A 534 -2.14 0.86 13.22
CA LEU A 534 -2.28 1.29 14.61
C LEU A 534 -3.73 1.15 15.07
N ALA A 535 -3.90 0.75 16.34
CA ALA A 535 -5.12 0.88 17.11
C ALA A 535 -4.78 1.47 18.49
N VAL A 536 -5.75 2.15 19.10
CA VAL A 536 -5.61 2.78 20.43
C VAL A 536 -6.84 2.43 21.25
N SER A 537 -6.64 1.92 22.46
CA SER A 537 -7.69 1.50 23.39
C SER A 537 -7.09 1.28 24.78
N ASP A 538 -7.91 1.30 25.83
CA ASP A 538 -7.54 0.90 27.18
C ASP A 538 -7.45 -0.63 27.24
N ILE A 539 -6.26 -1.19 27.02
CA ILE A 539 -6.06 -2.63 26.85
C ILE A 539 -6.08 -3.35 28.20
N ASP A 540 -5.51 -2.76 29.24
CA ASP A 540 -5.38 -3.40 30.55
C ASP A 540 -6.48 -3.00 31.57
N GLY A 541 -7.33 -2.03 31.21
CA GLY A 541 -8.48 -1.60 31.99
C GLY A 541 -8.14 -0.58 33.07
N ASP A 542 -7.00 0.10 32.97
CA ASP A 542 -6.55 1.11 33.93
C ASP A 542 -7.03 2.54 33.62
N SER A 543 -7.81 2.70 32.53
CA SER A 543 -8.35 3.96 31.99
C SER A 543 -7.34 4.86 31.28
N ASP A 544 -6.13 4.38 31.05
CA ASP A 544 -5.16 5.01 30.17
C ASP A 544 -5.21 4.35 28.79
N LEU A 545 -5.09 5.14 27.73
CA LEU A 545 -5.13 4.60 26.38
C LEU A 545 -3.76 4.02 26.03
N ASP A 546 -3.74 2.75 25.61
CA ASP A 546 -2.58 2.04 25.11
C ASP A 546 -2.52 2.07 23.58
N ILE A 547 -1.33 1.80 23.04
CA ILE A 547 -1.12 1.75 21.59
C ILE A 547 -0.84 0.31 21.17
N VAL A 548 -1.53 -0.17 20.14
CA VAL A 548 -1.24 -1.45 19.48
C VAL A 548 -0.77 -1.18 18.05
N ALA A 549 0.43 -1.63 17.72
CA ALA A 549 1.04 -1.49 16.41
C ALA A 549 1.20 -2.84 15.69
N GLY A 550 0.85 -2.86 14.41
CA GLY A 550 0.90 -4.06 13.57
C GLY A 550 2.25 -4.20 12.90
N CYS A 551 2.92 -5.34 13.12
CA CYS A 551 4.27 -5.56 12.60
C CYS A 551 4.26 -5.93 11.11
N PHE A 552 5.21 -5.39 10.36
CA PHE A 552 5.45 -5.69 8.95
C PHE A 552 6.93 -5.98 8.74
N HIS A 553 7.28 -7.27 8.64
CA HIS A 553 8.67 -7.71 8.58
C HIS A 553 9.13 -7.91 7.12
N ALA A 554 10.25 -7.29 6.77
CA ALA A 554 10.94 -7.51 5.50
C ALA A 554 11.96 -8.67 5.55
N GLU A 555 12.34 -9.09 6.76
CA GLU A 555 13.31 -10.16 7.00
C GLU A 555 12.82 -11.08 8.14
N LEU A 556 13.42 -12.27 8.26
CA LEU A 556 13.10 -13.21 9.34
C LEU A 556 13.56 -12.66 10.69
N VAL A 557 12.62 -12.58 11.64
CA VAL A 557 12.86 -12.20 13.04
C VAL A 557 12.48 -13.39 13.94
N ASP A 558 13.27 -13.66 14.98
CA ASP A 558 13.04 -14.77 15.93
C ASP A 558 13.11 -14.27 17.38
N PRO A 559 12.02 -14.37 18.17
CA PRO A 559 10.68 -14.80 17.74
C PRO A 559 10.01 -13.74 16.84
N PRO A 560 9.15 -14.12 15.88
CA PRO A 560 8.31 -13.16 15.20
C PRO A 560 7.31 -12.55 16.20
N SER A 561 6.89 -11.31 15.97
CA SER A 561 5.79 -10.70 16.70
C SER A 561 4.78 -10.21 15.69
N LEU A 562 3.52 -10.57 15.92
CA LEU A 562 2.38 -10.13 15.12
C LEU A 562 2.07 -8.66 15.45
N LEU A 563 2.04 -8.33 16.74
CA LEU A 563 1.71 -7.01 17.25
C LEU A 563 2.74 -6.58 18.29
N HIS A 564 2.88 -5.28 18.48
CA HIS A 564 3.53 -4.67 19.62
C HIS A 564 2.51 -3.80 20.38
N VAL A 565 2.32 -4.08 21.67
CA VAL A 565 1.53 -3.26 22.57
C VAL A 565 2.47 -2.33 23.34
N PHE A 566 2.14 -1.04 23.39
CA PHE A 566 2.83 -0.04 24.19
C PHE A 566 1.88 0.37 25.31
N GLU A 567 2.10 -0.22 26.48
CA GLU A 567 1.29 0.00 27.67
C GLU A 567 1.59 1.38 28.25
N ASN A 568 0.57 2.21 28.40
CA ASN A 568 0.66 3.56 28.90
C ASN A 568 0.87 3.53 30.41
N LEU A 569 2.02 4.01 30.88
CA LEU A 569 2.39 3.97 32.31
C LEU A 569 2.02 5.25 33.05
N ARG A 570 1.04 6.02 32.55
CA ARG A 570 0.59 7.23 33.23
C ARG A 570 0.12 6.83 34.64
N GLN A 571 0.70 7.47 35.65
CA GLN A 571 0.27 7.21 37.03
C GLN A 571 -0.94 8.09 37.30
N GLY A 572 -2.09 7.46 37.59
CA GLY A 572 -3.35 8.14 37.85
C GLY A 572 -3.20 9.40 38.74
N LYS A 573 -3.81 10.50 38.32
CA LYS A 573 -3.80 11.78 39.04
C LYS A 573 -4.54 11.71 40.39
#